data_AF-A0A2N5XFB1-F1
#
_entry.id   AF-A0A2N5XFB1-F1
#
_cell.length_a   1.000
_cell.length_b   1.000
_cell.length_c   1.000
_cell.angle_alpha   90.00
_cell.angle_beta   90.00
_cell.angle_gamma   90.00
#
_symmetry.space_group_name_H-M   'P 1'
#
loop_
_entity.id
_entity.type
_entity.pdbx_description
1 polymer ?
#
loop_
_entity_poly.entity_id
_entity_poly.type
_entity_poly.pdbx_seq_one_letter_code
_entity_poly.pdbx_strand_id
1 'polypeptide(L)'
;EEQRIAAPPGAEVVWIHRGPRPVGDALVEAVRALEFLPGRPQAFVHGEAGFVKELRRFLSVERGLERERMSVSGYWRRGADEDGWQSSKAEWNRRAEAEEEAARAAAP
;
A
#
# COMPACT_ATOMS: atom_id res chain seq x y z
N GLU A 1 -7.58 -15.82 -10.25
CA GLU A 1 -8.59 -16.66 -9.57
C GLU A 1 -9.15 -15.85 -8.41
N GLU A 2 -10.42 -16.05 -8.09
CA GLU A 2 -11.08 -15.42 -6.93
C GLU A 2 -11.38 -16.51 -5.92
N GLN A 3 -11.09 -16.24 -4.64
CA GLN A 3 -11.47 -17.17 -3.57
C GLN A 3 -12.76 -16.70 -2.92
N ARG A 4 -13.61 -17.66 -2.52
CA ARG A 4 -14.82 -17.30 -1.78
C ARG A 4 -14.43 -16.93 -0.35
N ILE A 5 -14.48 -15.65 -0.04
CA ILE A 5 -14.26 -15.12 1.32
C ILE A 5 -15.60 -14.66 1.89
N ALA A 6 -16.01 -15.24 3.01
CA ALA A 6 -17.18 -14.77 3.75
C ALA A 6 -16.83 -13.49 4.48
N ALA A 7 -17.34 -12.36 4.01
CA ALA A 7 -17.17 -11.06 4.65
C ALA A 7 -18.19 -10.88 5.78
N PRO A 8 -17.78 -10.33 6.94
CA PRO A 8 -18.73 -9.94 7.99
C PRO A 8 -19.64 -8.80 7.51
N PRO A 9 -20.79 -8.56 8.18
CA PRO A 9 -21.65 -7.43 7.85
C PRO A 9 -20.89 -6.11 7.85
N GLY A 10 -21.07 -5.31 6.79
CA GLY A 10 -20.39 -4.03 6.61
C GLY A 10 -18.97 -4.11 6.00
N ALA A 11 -18.49 -5.30 5.66
CA ALA A 11 -17.24 -5.48 4.92
C ALA A 11 -17.51 -5.87 3.46
N GLU A 12 -16.77 -5.26 2.54
CA GLU A 12 -16.78 -5.56 1.12
C GLU A 12 -15.44 -6.17 0.70
N VAL A 13 -15.49 -7.23 -0.12
CA VAL A 13 -14.29 -7.85 -0.69
C VAL A 13 -14.31 -7.62 -2.20
N VAL A 14 -13.32 -6.88 -2.68
CA VAL A 14 -13.16 -6.56 -4.10
C VAL A 14 -11.89 -7.25 -4.62
N TRP A 15 -12.05 -8.09 -5.63
CA TRP A 15 -10.92 -8.76 -6.31
C TRP A 15 -10.43 -7.91 -7.47
N ILE A 16 -9.17 -7.47 -7.41
CA ILE A 16 -8.56 -6.69 -8.50
C ILE A 16 -7.69 -7.60 -9.36
N HIS A 17 -8.17 -7.91 -10.57
CA HIS A 17 -7.42 -8.69 -11.55
C HIS A 17 -6.45 -7.78 -12.31
N ARG A 18 -5.15 -8.06 -12.19
CA ARG A 18 -4.10 -7.29 -12.88
C ARG A 18 -4.21 -7.34 -14.41
N GLY A 19 -4.62 -8.49 -14.97
CA GLY A 19 -4.50 -8.74 -16.40
C GLY A 19 -3.05 -8.56 -16.90
N PRO A 20 -2.84 -7.93 -18.07
CA PRO A 20 -1.51 -7.70 -18.63
C PRO A 20 -0.76 -6.49 -18.03
N ARG A 21 -1.40 -5.74 -17.12
CA ARG A 21 -0.81 -4.52 -16.53
C ARG A 21 0.38 -4.86 -15.61
N PRO A 22 1.28 -3.90 -15.35
CA PRO A 22 2.29 -4.03 -14.31
C PRO A 22 1.68 -4.41 -12.94
N VAL A 23 2.51 -5.02 -12.09
CA VAL A 23 2.12 -5.38 -10.71
C VAL A 23 1.78 -4.10 -9.94
N GLY A 24 0.60 -4.07 -9.32
CA GLY A 24 0.20 -2.98 -8.45
C GLY A 24 -0.64 -1.89 -9.13
N ASP A 25 -0.47 -1.62 -10.42
CA ASP A 25 -1.14 -0.49 -11.10
C ASP A 25 -2.67 -0.46 -10.90
N ALA A 26 -3.35 -1.57 -11.21
CA ALA A 26 -4.80 -1.65 -11.07
C ALA A 26 -5.25 -1.57 -9.60
N LEU A 27 -4.43 -2.07 -8.67
CA LEU A 27 -4.72 -2.04 -7.23
C LEU A 27 -4.59 -0.60 -6.69
N VAL A 28 -3.52 0.09 -7.08
CA VAL A 28 -3.28 1.50 -6.72
C VAL A 28 -4.41 2.38 -7.23
N GLU A 29 -4.81 2.20 -8.49
CA GLU A 29 -5.92 2.92 -9.10
C GLU A 29 -7.22 2.70 -8.33
N ALA A 30 -7.55 1.44 -8.02
CA ALA A 30 -8.74 1.09 -7.25
C ALA A 30 -8.73 1.75 -5.86
N VAL A 31 -7.63 1.67 -5.12
CA VAL A 31 -7.51 2.25 -3.77
C VAL A 31 -7.56 3.79 -3.80
N ARG A 32 -6.95 4.43 -4.79
CA ARG A 32 -7.01 5.89 -4.96
C ARG A 32 -8.42 6.39 -5.27
N ALA A 33 -9.21 5.58 -5.97
CA ALA A 33 -10.60 5.88 -6.29
C ALA A 33 -11.59 5.60 -5.14
N LEU A 34 -11.16 4.93 -4.06
CA LEU A 34 -12.03 4.67 -2.92
C LEU A 34 -12.42 5.97 -2.22
N GLU A 35 -13.72 6.13 -2.01
CA GLU A 35 -14.27 7.11 -1.09
C GLU A 35 -14.19 6.56 0.34
N PHE A 36 -13.57 7.32 1.23
CA PHE A 36 -13.38 6.90 2.61
C PHE A 36 -14.64 7.25 3.39
N LEU A 37 -15.20 6.24 4.08
CA LEU A 37 -16.32 6.48 4.99
C LEU A 37 -15.90 7.47 6.10
N PRO A 38 -16.86 8.25 6.64
CA PRO A 38 -16.57 9.15 7.75
C PRO A 38 -15.93 8.41 8.93
N GLY A 39 -14.97 9.06 9.58
CA GLY A 39 -14.29 8.53 10.76
C GLY A 39 -12.78 8.48 10.61
N ARG A 40 -12.15 7.56 11.35
CA ARG A 40 -10.69 7.38 11.36
C ARG A 40 -10.33 6.02 10.76
N PRO A 41 -9.97 5.96 9.46
CA PRO A 41 -9.64 4.72 8.79
C PRO A 41 -8.39 4.07 9.41
N GLN A 42 -8.27 2.76 9.21
CA GLN A 42 -7.04 2.00 9.42
C GLN A 42 -6.68 1.32 8.11
N ALA A 43 -5.40 1.25 7.78
CA ALA A 43 -4.93 0.66 6.53
C ALA A 43 -3.99 -0.51 6.80
N PHE A 44 -4.25 -1.63 6.13
CA PHE A 44 -3.39 -2.81 6.12
C PHE A 44 -2.98 -3.08 4.67
N VAL A 45 -1.73 -2.74 4.32
CA VAL A 45 -1.22 -2.76 2.94
C VAL A 45 0.05 -3.60 2.85
N HIS A 46 -0.09 -4.85 2.40
CA HIS A 46 0.99 -5.82 2.38
C HIS A 46 1.08 -6.46 1.00
N GLY A 47 2.28 -6.57 0.43
CA GLY A 47 2.46 -7.12 -0.92
C GLY A 47 3.77 -6.73 -1.58
N GLU A 48 3.73 -6.34 -2.86
CA GLU A 48 4.92 -5.95 -3.60
C GLU A 48 5.41 -4.55 -3.16
N ALA A 49 6.70 -4.43 -2.88
CA ALA A 49 7.30 -3.29 -2.23
C ALA A 49 7.08 -1.94 -2.95
N GLY A 50 6.99 -1.95 -4.28
CA GLY A 50 6.74 -0.77 -5.11
C GLY A 50 5.36 -0.18 -4.88
N PHE A 51 4.29 -0.95 -5.11
CA PHE A 51 2.94 -0.42 -4.89
C PHE A 51 2.65 -0.16 -3.42
N VAL A 52 3.26 -0.94 -2.52
CA VAL A 52 3.13 -0.72 -1.07
C VAL A 52 3.70 0.66 -0.71
N LYS A 53 4.88 1.01 -1.24
CA LYS A 53 5.48 2.34 -1.05
C LYS A 53 4.58 3.46 -1.60
N GLU A 54 3.99 3.25 -2.77
CA GLU A 54 3.10 4.25 -3.38
C GLU A 54 1.83 4.47 -2.54
N LEU A 55 1.15 3.38 -2.16
CA LEU A 55 -0.06 3.45 -1.33
C LEU A 55 0.23 4.04 0.04
N ARG A 56 1.40 3.75 0.62
CA ARG A 56 1.84 4.37 1.87
C ARG A 56 1.83 5.89 1.75
N ARG A 57 2.49 6.43 0.73
CA ARG A 57 2.56 7.87 0.45
C ARG A 57 1.17 8.47 0.23
N PHE A 58 0.33 7.82 -0.57
CA PHE A 58 -1.05 8.26 -0.80
C PHE A 58 -1.83 8.36 0.52
N LEU A 59 -1.79 7.32 1.33
CA LEU A 59 -2.53 7.25 2.59
C LEU A 59 -2.00 8.27 3.62
N SER A 60 -0.68 8.43 3.73
CA SER A 60 -0.06 9.30 4.74
C SER A 60 -0.08 10.78 4.35
N VAL A 61 0.23 11.11 3.10
CA VAL A 61 0.37 12.49 2.62
C VAL A 61 -0.94 13.04 2.09
N GLU A 62 -1.62 12.30 1.21
CA GLU A 62 -2.83 12.79 0.53
C GLU A 62 -4.11 12.55 1.34
N ARG A 63 -4.14 11.48 2.16
CA ARG A 63 -5.29 11.15 3.03
C ARG A 63 -5.03 11.45 4.51
N GLY A 64 -3.81 11.85 4.88
CA GLY A 64 -3.48 12.29 6.23
C GLY A 64 -3.55 11.20 7.30
N LEU A 65 -3.43 9.92 6.94
CA LEU A 65 -3.45 8.83 7.93
C LEU A 65 -2.21 8.89 8.82
N GLU A 66 -2.44 8.79 10.13
CA GLU A 66 -1.39 8.69 11.15
C GLU A 66 -0.64 7.36 11.02
N ARG A 67 0.66 7.37 11.31
CA ARG A 67 1.51 6.18 11.23
C ARG A 67 1.00 5.03 12.09
N GLU A 68 0.45 5.30 13.29
CA GLU A 68 -0.09 4.24 14.15
C GLU A 68 -1.34 3.55 13.57
N ARG A 69 -1.97 4.13 12.54
CA ARG A 69 -3.17 3.58 11.87
C ARG A 69 -2.83 2.78 10.61
N MET A 70 -1.54 2.63 10.30
CA MET A 70 -1.08 1.98 9.08
C MET A 70 -0.16 0.81 9.41
N SER A 71 -0.51 -0.37 8.92
CA SER A 71 0.38 -1.53 8.82
C SER A 71 0.76 -1.72 7.35
N VAL A 72 2.01 -1.42 7.02
CA VAL A 72 2.47 -1.33 5.63
C VAL A 72 3.79 -2.08 5.50
N SER A 73 3.83 -3.11 4.66
CA SER A 73 5.02 -3.95 4.53
C SER A 73 5.18 -4.53 3.12
N GLY A 74 6.34 -4.27 2.52
CA GLY A 74 6.78 -4.97 1.31
C GLY A 74 7.19 -6.40 1.65
N TYR A 75 6.42 -7.38 1.20
CA TYR A 75 6.70 -8.80 1.37
C TYR A 75 7.76 -9.27 0.38
N TRP A 76 7.67 -8.81 -0.86
CA TRP A 76 8.60 -9.14 -1.94
C TRP A 76 8.79 -7.93 -2.86
N ARG A 77 9.76 -8.00 -3.76
CA ARG A 77 10.03 -6.93 -4.72
C ARG A 77 10.30 -7.49 -6.10
N ARG A 78 9.65 -6.94 -7.12
CA ARG A 78 9.90 -7.36 -8.51
C ARG A 78 11.36 -7.08 -8.89
N GLY A 79 12.01 -8.08 -9.48
CA GLY A 79 13.43 -8.00 -9.88
C GLY A 79 14.41 -8.35 -8.76
N ALA A 80 13.92 -8.82 -7.61
CA ALA A 80 14.72 -9.41 -6.56
C ALA A 80 14.13 -10.78 -6.20
N ASP A 81 15.00 -11.73 -5.87
CA ASP A 81 14.61 -12.95 -5.14
C ASP A 81 14.49 -12.64 -3.63
N GLU A 82 14.23 -13.67 -2.83
CA GLU A 82 14.07 -13.52 -1.38
C GLU A 82 15.32 -12.92 -0.73
N ASP A 83 16.51 -13.48 -0.99
CA ASP A 83 17.76 -13.01 -0.39
C ASP A 83 18.10 -11.58 -0.82
N GLY A 84 17.94 -11.27 -2.11
CA GLY A 84 18.12 -9.94 -2.67
C GLY A 84 17.13 -8.93 -2.08
N TRP A 85 15.88 -9.34 -1.83
CA TRP A 85 14.91 -8.48 -1.18
C TRP A 85 15.24 -8.26 0.28
N GLN A 86 15.46 -9.32 1.08
CA GLN A 86 15.72 -9.18 2.51
C GLN A 86 16.98 -8.34 2.80
N SER A 87 18.04 -8.52 2.00
CA SER A 87 19.27 -7.72 2.13
C SER A 87 19.07 -6.24 1.81
N SER A 88 18.21 -5.90 0.84
CA SER A 88 17.95 -4.51 0.43
C SER A 88 16.75 -3.83 1.13
N LYS A 89 15.89 -4.61 1.79
CA LYS A 89 14.61 -4.16 2.37
C LYS A 89 14.79 -3.04 3.39
N ALA A 90 15.80 -3.11 4.25
CA ALA A 90 16.03 -2.10 5.26
C ALA A 90 16.35 -0.72 4.66
N GLU A 91 17.19 -0.70 3.61
CA GLU A 91 17.52 0.54 2.90
C GLU A 91 16.31 1.08 2.13
N TRP A 92 15.58 0.20 1.46
CA TRP A 92 14.34 0.56 0.77
C TRP A 92 13.34 1.23 1.72
N ASN A 93 13.10 0.64 2.89
CA ASN A 93 12.17 1.16 3.88
C ASN A 93 12.61 2.53 4.39
N ARG A 94 13.89 2.69 4.76
CA ARG A 94 14.43 4.00 5.19
C ARG A 94 14.25 5.08 4.13
N ARG A 95 14.55 4.76 2.87
CA ARG A 95 14.35 5.70 1.76
C ARG A 95 12.88 6.06 1.57
N ALA A 96 11.98 5.09 1.65
CA ALA A 96 10.55 5.31 1.56
C ALA A 96 10.02 6.19 2.71
N GLU A 97 10.51 5.97 3.94
CA GLU A 97 10.21 6.79 5.12
C GLU A 97 10.68 8.23 4.94
N ALA A 98 11.92 8.44 4.49
CA ALA A 98 12.45 9.78 4.24
C ALA A 98 11.68 10.53 3.15
N GLU A 99 11.33 9.85 2.04
CA GLU A 99 10.54 10.45 0.95
C GLU A 99 9.10 10.78 1.38
N GLU A 100 8.50 9.97 2.26
CA GLU A 100 7.19 10.25 2.87
C GLU A 100 7.27 11.48 3.77
N GLU A 101 8.22 11.52 4.71
CA GLU A 101 8.38 12.60 5.68
C GLU A 101 8.62 13.94 4.97
N ALA A 102 9.52 13.95 3.98
CA ALA A 102 9.78 15.12 3.16
C ALA A 102 8.52 15.61 2.44
N ALA A 103 7.70 14.71 1.92
CA ALA A 103 6.47 15.07 1.22
C ALA A 103 5.36 15.56 2.16
N ARG A 104 5.27 14.98 3.36
CA ARG A 104 4.34 15.45 4.39
C ARG A 104 4.71 16.84 4.90
N ALA A 105 6.01 17.12 5.04
CA ALA A 105 6.49 18.45 5.40
C ALA A 105 6.27 19.50 4.29
N ALA A 106 6.19 19.09 3.03
CA ALA A 106 5.94 19.94 1.88
C ALA A 106 4.44 20.10 1.54
N ALA A 107 3.56 19.32 2.19
CA ALA A 107 2.12 19.45 2.00
C ALA A 107 1.61 20.75 2.68
N PRO A 108 0.79 21.56 1.99
CA PRO A 108 0.29 22.85 2.49
C PRO A 108 -0.66 22.73 3.69
#